data_AF-A0A1L9GL58-F1
#
_entry.id   AF-A0A1L9GL58-F1
#
_cell.length_a   1.000
_cell.length_b   1.000
_cell.length_c   1.000
_cell.angle_alpha   90.00
_cell.angle_beta   90.00
_cell.angle_gamma   90.00
#
_symmetry.space_group_name_H-M   'P 1'
#
loop_
_entity.id
_entity.type
_entity.pdbx_description
1 polymer ?
#
loop_
_entity_poly.entity_id
_entity_poly.type
_entity_poly.pdbx_seq_one_letter_code
_entity_poly.pdbx_strand_id
1 'polypeptide(L)'
;MKMVSHYLVVFLGLMLAACSTPVSQFGVYRQSDGTVGVHAPKDAKENEAQEVALEECKKEGKRTATILESRKTVNDRFPLTYIYLCR
;
A
#
# COMPACT_ATOMS: atom_id res chain seq x y z
N MET A 1 -41.05 9.71 16.06
CA MET A 1 -40.33 8.46 15.72
C MET A 1 -39.76 8.43 14.29
N LYS A 2 -40.38 9.06 13.28
CA LYS A 2 -39.85 9.07 11.89
C LYS A 2 -38.51 9.81 11.70
N MET A 3 -38.28 10.93 12.40
CA MET A 3 -37.01 11.68 12.29
C MET A 3 -35.80 10.92 12.82
N VAL A 4 -35.92 10.22 13.96
CA VAL A 4 -34.82 9.44 14.55
C VAL A 4 -34.31 8.36 13.60
N SER A 5 -35.22 7.73 12.85
CA SER A 5 -34.88 6.73 11.83
C SER A 5 -34.09 7.30 10.65
N HIS A 6 -34.34 8.55 10.25
CA HIS A 6 -33.61 9.17 9.14
C HIS A 6 -32.19 9.56 9.56
N TYR A 7 -32.01 10.09 10.78
CA TYR A 7 -30.69 10.38 11.31
C TYR A 7 -29.82 9.12 11.45
N LEU A 8 -30.42 7.99 11.85
CA LEU A 8 -29.73 6.71 11.97
C LEU A 8 -29.21 6.19 10.62
N VAL A 9 -30.01 6.33 9.56
CA VAL A 9 -29.62 5.90 8.20
C VAL A 9 -28.52 6.80 7.62
N VAL A 10 -28.60 8.12 7.83
CA VAL A 10 -27.56 9.07 7.39
C VAL A 10 -26.25 8.82 8.13
N PHE A 11 -26.30 8.56 9.44
CA PHE A 11 -25.12 8.28 10.25
C PHE A 11 -24.45 6.95 9.84
N LEU A 12 -25.24 5.92 9.53
CA LEU A 12 -24.74 4.65 9.03
C LEU A 12 -24.09 4.79 7.64
N GLY A 13 -24.66 5.61 6.76
CA GLY A 13 -24.09 5.93 5.45
C GLY A 13 -22.75 6.65 5.53
N LEU A 14 -22.60 7.61 6.45
CA LEU A 14 -21.34 8.31 6.70
C LEU A 14 -20.23 7.39 7.22
N MET A 15 -20.57 6.45 8.11
CA MET A 15 -19.61 5.46 8.63
C MET A 15 -19.11 4.50 7.55
N LEU A 16 -19.96 4.12 6.59
CA LEU A 16 -19.57 3.27 5.45
C LEU A 16 -18.63 4.00 4.47
N ALA A 17 -18.80 5.31 4.28
CA ALA A 17 -17.92 6.10 3.41
C ALA A 17 -16.50 6.28 3.98
N ALA A 18 -16.36 6.30 5.31
CA ALA A 18 -15.08 6.48 6.00
C ALA A 18 -14.15 5.25 5.93
N CYS A 19 -14.66 4.07 5.55
CA CYS A 19 -13.87 2.85 5.37
C CYS A 19 -13.45 2.60 3.92
N SER A 20 -13.55 3.59 3.03
CA SER A 20 -12.92 3.53 1.72
C SER A 20 -11.40 3.59 1.88
N THR A 21 -10.81 2.42 2.15
CA THR A 21 -9.36 2.23 2.15
C THR A 21 -8.88 2.70 0.78
N PRO A 22 -8.00 3.72 0.70
CA PRO A 22 -7.49 4.15 -0.59
C PRO A 22 -6.89 2.91 -1.25
N VAL A 23 -7.33 2.61 -2.47
CA VAL A 23 -6.78 1.49 -3.23
C VAL A 23 -5.29 1.77 -3.34
N SER A 24 -4.46 1.02 -2.60
CA SER A 24 -3.01 1.28 -2.65
C SER A 24 -2.61 1.11 -4.10
N GLN A 25 -2.07 2.18 -4.69
CA GLN A 25 -1.60 2.12 -6.06
C GLN A 25 -0.34 1.25 -6.17
N PHE A 26 0.18 0.78 -5.04
CA PHE A 26 1.33 -0.09 -4.93
C PHE A 26 0.88 -1.49 -4.54
N GLY A 27 1.38 -2.50 -5.25
CA GLY A 27 1.23 -3.90 -4.87
C GLY A 27 2.45 -4.33 -4.07
N VAL A 28 2.26 -4.81 -2.83
CA VAL A 28 3.39 -5.21 -1.97
C VAL A 28 3.36 -6.69 -1.70
N TYR A 29 4.51 -7.33 -1.76
CA TYR A 29 4.67 -8.74 -1.44
C TYR A 29 5.96 -8.98 -0.67
N ARG A 30 5.97 -10.02 0.15
CA ARG A 30 7.14 -10.46 0.90
C ARG A 30 7.76 -11.67 0.24
N GLN A 31 9.08 -11.65 0.12
CA GLN A 31 9.84 -12.76 -0.42
C GLN A 31 10.45 -13.56 0.74
N SER A 32 10.68 -14.86 0.52
CA SER A 32 11.12 -15.81 1.56
C SER A 32 12.53 -15.51 2.11
N ASP A 33 13.31 -14.71 1.39
CA ASP A 33 14.63 -14.21 1.76
C ASP A 33 14.58 -13.02 2.75
N GLY A 34 13.38 -12.55 3.10
CA GLY A 34 13.18 -11.42 4.00
C GLY A 34 13.24 -10.04 3.32
N THR A 35 13.20 -10.01 1.98
CA THR A 35 13.03 -8.79 1.18
C THR A 35 11.55 -8.48 0.93
N VAL A 36 11.26 -7.21 0.66
CA VAL A 36 9.92 -6.69 0.34
C VAL A 36 9.92 -6.19 -1.09
N GLY A 37 9.07 -6.78 -1.92
CA GLY A 37 8.84 -6.33 -3.28
C GLY A 37 7.67 -5.36 -3.36
N VAL A 38 7.88 -4.20 -3.99
CA VAL A 38 6.87 -3.17 -4.22
C VAL A 38 6.68 -2.97 -5.72
N HIS A 39 5.54 -3.41 -6.23
CA HIS A 39 5.03 -3.08 -7.55
C HIS A 39 4.61 -1.62 -7.59
N ALA A 40 5.29 -0.82 -8.42
CA ALA A 40 5.04 0.60 -8.58
C ALA A 40 4.27 0.86 -9.89
N PRO A 41 3.25 1.73 -9.86
CA PRO A 41 2.57 2.19 -11.05
C PRO A 41 3.49 3.12 -11.86
N LYS A 42 3.14 3.36 -13.13
CA LYS A 42 3.99 4.08 -14.08
C LYS A 42 4.39 5.49 -13.61
N ASP A 43 3.51 6.14 -12.87
CA ASP A 43 3.68 7.53 -12.44
C ASP A 43 4.32 7.66 -11.04
N ALA A 44 4.57 6.52 -10.36
CA ALA A 44 5.12 6.55 -9.01
C ALA A 44 6.64 6.79 -8.99
N LYS A 45 7.06 7.55 -7.99
CA LYS A 45 8.47 7.76 -7.69
C LYS A 45 9.01 6.63 -6.83
N GLU A 46 10.30 6.36 -6.94
CA GLU A 46 10.98 5.39 -6.07
C GLU A 46 10.76 5.71 -4.58
N ASN A 47 10.85 6.98 -4.18
CA ASN A 47 10.62 7.41 -2.79
C ASN A 47 9.25 6.95 -2.24
N GLU A 48 8.20 7.01 -3.06
CA GLU A 48 6.87 6.56 -2.64
C GLU A 48 6.83 5.04 -2.47
N ALA A 49 7.47 4.30 -3.37
CA ALA A 49 7.63 2.86 -3.24
C ALA A 49 8.48 2.49 -2.01
N GLN A 50 9.47 3.31 -1.66
CA GLN A 50 10.31 3.12 -0.46
C GLN A 50 9.51 3.37 0.82
N GLU A 51 8.66 4.38 0.87
CA GLU A 51 7.78 4.64 2.01
C GLU A 51 6.85 3.46 2.27
N VAL A 52 6.24 2.91 1.22
CA VAL A 52 5.41 1.69 1.29
C VAL A 52 6.23 0.49 1.77
N ALA A 53 7.46 0.32 1.26
CA ALA A 53 8.35 -0.73 1.76
C ALA A 53 8.73 -0.55 3.23
N LEU A 54 8.96 0.70 3.68
CA LEU A 54 9.28 1.03 5.08
C LEU A 54 8.13 0.67 6.01
N GLU A 55 6.89 0.91 5.60
CA GLU A 55 5.72 0.51 6.39
C GLU A 55 5.64 -1.00 6.57
N GLU A 56 5.90 -1.79 5.51
CA GLU A 56 5.97 -3.24 5.64
C GLU A 56 7.16 -3.70 6.48
N CYS A 57 8.35 -3.11 6.30
CA CYS A 57 9.52 -3.42 7.12
C CYS A 57 9.27 -3.13 8.62
N LYS A 58 8.53 -2.05 8.94
CA LYS A 58 8.16 -1.71 10.32
C LYS A 58 7.24 -2.74 10.96
N LYS A 59 6.34 -3.38 10.20
CA LYS A 59 5.49 -4.48 10.71
C LYS A 59 6.34 -5.68 11.16
N GLU A 60 7.50 -5.87 10.57
CA GLU A 60 8.49 -6.89 10.93
C GLU A 60 9.46 -6.43 12.05
N GLY A 61 9.28 -5.21 12.59
CA GLY A 61 10.16 -4.64 13.61
C GLY A 61 11.48 -4.07 13.07
N LYS A 62 11.64 -3.99 11.75
CA LYS A 62 12.81 -3.42 11.07
C LYS A 62 12.58 -1.93 10.79
N ARG A 63 13.64 -1.11 10.83
CA ARG A 63 13.49 0.36 10.80
C ARG A 63 13.82 0.97 9.44
N THR A 64 14.50 0.22 8.59
CA THR A 64 15.03 0.72 7.32
C THR A 64 14.66 -0.22 6.16
N ALA A 65 14.43 0.38 4.99
CA ALA A 65 14.22 -0.29 3.72
C ALA A 65 15.23 0.28 2.73
N THR A 66 16.16 -0.57 2.27
CA THR A 66 17.19 -0.19 1.30
C THR A 66 16.88 -0.83 -0.03
N ILE A 67 16.89 -0.06 -1.12
CA ILE A 67 16.67 -0.61 -2.46
C ILE A 67 17.80 -1.60 -2.80
N LEU A 68 17.42 -2.79 -3.23
CA LEU A 68 18.34 -3.85 -3.64
C LEU A 68 18.36 -3.96 -5.16
N GLU A 69 17.18 -3.98 -5.78
CA GLU A 69 17.05 -4.12 -7.23
C GLU A 69 15.76 -3.46 -7.72
N SER A 70 15.80 -2.92 -8.95
CA SER A 70 14.61 -2.51 -9.69
C SER A 70 14.44 -3.41 -10.92
N ARG A 71 13.27 -4.04 -11.04
CA ARG A 71 12.92 -4.92 -12.16
C ARG A 71 11.76 -4.34 -12.95
N LYS A 72 11.85 -4.40 -14.28
CA LYS A 72 10.72 -4.10 -15.15
C LYS A 72 9.78 -5.32 -15.17
N THR A 73 8.48 -5.08 -15.15
CA THR A 73 7.49 -6.15 -15.32
C THR A 73 6.82 -6.04 -16.67
N VAL A 74 6.16 -7.12 -17.09
CA VAL A 74 5.33 -7.17 -18.30
C VAL A 74 3.92 -6.60 -18.03
N ASN A 75 3.61 -6.25 -16.78
CA ASN A 75 2.30 -5.72 -16.40
C ASN A 75 2.23 -4.21 -16.65
N ASP A 76 1.39 -3.78 -17.58
CA ASP A 76 1.18 -2.37 -17.92
C ASP A 76 0.71 -1.53 -16.72
N ARG A 77 0.01 -2.14 -15.75
CA ARG A 77 -0.42 -1.46 -14.53
C ARG A 77 0.74 -1.20 -13.56
N PHE A 78 1.73 -2.08 -13.54
CA PHE A 78 2.88 -2.01 -12.63
C PHE A 78 4.19 -2.23 -13.39
N PRO A 79 4.62 -1.27 -14.22
CA PRO A 79 5.76 -1.47 -15.11
C PRO A 79 7.08 -1.68 -14.35
N LEU A 80 7.15 -1.29 -13.07
CA LEU A 80 8.33 -1.39 -12.23
C LEU A 80 8.02 -2.15 -10.94
N THR A 81 8.98 -2.95 -10.49
CA THR A 81 8.99 -3.58 -9.17
C THR A 81 10.30 -3.25 -8.50
N TYR A 82 10.23 -2.70 -7.30
CA TYR A 82 11.38 -2.40 -6.47
C TYR A 82 11.50 -3.46 -5.39
N ILE A 83 12.66 -4.08 -5.25
CA ILE A 83 12.96 -5.03 -4.20
C ILE A 83 13.74 -4.29 -3.13
N TYR A 84 13.23 -4.27 -1.92
CA TYR A 84 13.83 -3.63 -0.76
C TYR A 84 14.30 -4.66 0.25
N LEU A 85 15.52 -4.47 0.76
CA LEU A 85 16.00 -5.18 1.93
C LEU A 85 15.58 -4.43 3.19
N CYS A 86 14.82 -5.11 4.04
CA CYS A 86 14.51 -4.57 5.36
C CYS A 86 15.69 -4.82 6.33
N ARG A 87 16.16 -3.77 7.01
CA ARG A 87 17.16 -3.82 8.09
C ARG A 87 16.66 -3.13 9.36
#